data_AF-A0A268FA94-F1
#
_entry.id   AF-A0A268FA94-F1
#
_cell.length_a   1.000
_cell.length_b   1.000
_cell.length_c   1.000
_cell.angle_alpha   90.00
_cell.angle_beta   90.00
_cell.angle_gamma   90.00
#
_symmetry.space_group_name_H-M   'P 1'
#
loop_
_entity.id
_entity.type
_entity.pdbx_description
1 polymer ?
#
loop_
_entity_poly.entity_id
_entity_poly.type
_entity_poly.pdbx_seq_one_letter_code
_entity_poly.pdbx_strand_id
1 'polypeptide(L)'
;MLKTRLNNKGLTLMELLAVIVILGIIAAIAIPSVLKVIGDMRDRAFIANAWNMKEATDFYIKEATTSGADAKERITYFELVESGYMGTFHDPDTDRELVPSDKSYVTIQNNIAIAVCLKGENRKLCTEEEGVDQAIQYNDLSPSQIVSNNN
;
A
#
# COMPACT_ATOMS: atom_id res chain seq x y z
N MET A 1 59.39 -18.88 34.63
CA MET A 1 57.97 -18.60 34.26
C MET A 1 57.94 -17.43 33.28
N LEU A 2 57.56 -17.68 32.03
CA LEU A 2 57.38 -16.65 31.00
C LEU A 2 56.07 -15.91 31.25
N LYS A 3 56.17 -14.63 31.63
CA LYS A 3 55.04 -13.74 31.91
C LYS A 3 54.57 -13.13 30.58
N THR A 4 53.61 -13.77 29.91
CA THR A 4 52.92 -13.20 28.75
C THR A 4 52.09 -11.99 29.20
N ARG A 5 52.50 -10.78 28.79
CA ARG A 5 51.66 -9.58 28.99
C ARG A 5 50.53 -9.64 27.95
N LEU A 6 49.29 -9.72 28.42
CA LEU A 6 48.12 -9.53 27.57
C LEU A 6 48.11 -8.07 27.11
N ASN A 7 48.25 -7.85 25.80
CA ASN A 7 48.24 -6.53 25.18
C ASN A 7 46.80 -5.98 25.11
N ASN A 8 46.34 -5.38 26.21
CA ASN A 8 45.05 -4.71 26.30
C ASN A 8 45.11 -3.30 25.68
N LYS A 9 45.36 -3.21 24.36
CA LYS A 9 45.13 -1.96 23.62
C LYS A 9 43.61 -1.77 23.49
N GLY A 10 43.04 -0.95 24.37
CA GLY A 10 41.65 -0.51 24.26
C GLY A 10 41.50 0.57 23.19
N LEU A 11 40.33 0.61 22.55
CA LEU A 11 39.90 1.72 21.70
C LEU A 11 40.00 3.05 22.45
N THR A 12 40.52 4.07 21.80
CA THR A 12 40.57 5.43 22.37
C THR A 12 39.25 6.16 22.12
N LEU A 13 38.89 7.10 23.00
CA LEU A 13 37.67 7.92 22.83
C LEU A 13 37.69 8.69 21.50
N MET A 14 38.87 9.09 21.02
CA MET A 14 39.01 9.81 19.75
C MET A 14 38.70 8.95 18.53
N GLU A 15 39.08 7.67 18.54
CA GLU A 15 38.75 6.74 17.45
C GLU A 15 37.23 6.51 17.38
N LEU A 16 36.58 6.34 18.52
CA LEU A 16 35.13 6.19 18.58
C LEU A 16 34.41 7.48 18.14
N LEU A 17 34.92 8.65 18.54
CA LEU A 17 34.40 9.95 18.17
C LEU A 17 34.46 10.18 16.65
N ALA A 18 35.59 9.85 16.01
CA ALA A 18 35.74 9.99 14.57
C ALA A 18 34.71 9.16 13.79
N VAL A 19 34.43 7.93 14.24
CA VAL A 19 33.45 7.04 13.61
C VAL A 19 32.03 7.59 13.71
N ILE A 20 31.60 8.05 14.89
CA ILE A 20 30.23 8.57 15.06
C ILE A 20 30.01 9.86 14.26
N VAL A 21 31.04 10.70 14.09
CA VAL A 21 30.95 11.92 13.26
C VAL A 21 30.71 11.54 11.80
N ILE A 22 31.48 10.59 11.27
CA ILE A 22 31.32 10.11 9.89
C ILE A 22 29.93 9.47 9.70
N LEU A 23 29.50 8.61 10.63
CA LEU A 23 28.16 8.01 10.61
C LEU A 23 27.04 9.06 10.67
N GLY A 24 27.21 10.12 11.47
CA GLY A 24 26.25 11.22 11.57
C GLY A 24 26.09 11.98 10.26
N ILE A 25 27.19 12.28 9.56
CA ILE A 25 27.15 12.96 8.25
C ILE A 25 26.45 12.08 7.21
N ILE A 26 26.78 10.78 7.16
CA ILE A 26 26.14 9.83 6.24
C ILE A 26 24.64 9.72 6.55
N ALA A 27 24.27 9.58 7.82
CA ALA A 27 22.88 9.45 8.24
C ALA A 27 22.05 10.69 7.87
N ALA A 28 22.61 11.90 8.03
CA ALA A 28 21.91 13.14 7.71
C ALA A 28 21.46 13.22 6.24
N ILE A 29 22.24 12.68 5.31
CA ILE A 29 21.91 12.68 3.87
C ILE A 29 21.06 11.45 3.50
N ALA A 30 21.35 10.29 4.10
CA ALA A 30 20.70 9.03 3.75
C ALA A 30 19.23 8.95 4.23
N ILE A 31 18.94 9.41 5.46
CA ILE A 31 17.60 9.31 6.07
C ILE A 31 16.50 9.95 5.20
N PRO A 32 16.59 11.22 4.76
CA PRO A 32 15.52 11.83 3.95
C PRO A 32 15.31 11.11 2.61
N SER A 33 16.38 10.61 1.99
CA SER A 33 16.29 9.84 0.74
C SER A 33 15.54 8.52 0.94
N VAL A 34 15.86 7.78 2.00
CA VAL A 34 15.19 6.52 2.36
C VAL A 34 13.71 6.77 2.68
N LEU A 35 13.39 7.82 3.44
CA LEU A 35 12.00 8.17 3.75
C LEU A 35 11.16 8.47 2.50
N LYS A 36 11.74 9.15 1.51
CA LYS A 36 11.07 9.39 0.22
C LYS A 36 10.77 8.09 -0.51
N VAL A 37 11.76 7.19 -0.60
CA VAL A 37 11.56 5.87 -1.24
C VAL A 37 10.48 5.08 -0.52
N ILE A 38 10.44 5.11 0.81
CA ILE A 38 9.38 4.45 1.58
C ILE A 38 8.01 5.03 1.22
N GLY A 39 7.88 6.36 1.10
CA GLY A 39 6.64 7.01 0.64
C GLY A 39 6.19 6.49 -0.73
N ASP A 40 7.10 6.50 -1.71
CA ASP A 40 6.82 5.99 -3.06
C ASP A 40 6.42 4.50 -3.05
N MET A 41 7.03 3.69 -2.18
CA MET A 41 6.68 2.28 -2.01
C MET A 41 5.28 2.11 -1.42
N ARG A 42 4.89 2.93 -0.44
CA ARG A 42 3.54 2.92 0.13
C ARG A 42 2.49 3.28 -0.91
N ASP A 43 2.75 4.29 -1.73
CA ASP A 43 1.86 4.70 -2.82
C ASP A 43 1.66 3.57 -3.83
N ARG A 44 2.75 2.91 -4.23
CA ARG A 44 2.72 1.76 -5.15
C ARG A 44 2.00 0.57 -4.54
N ALA A 45 2.23 0.27 -3.27
CA ALA A 45 1.55 -0.80 -2.56
C ALA A 45 0.03 -0.55 -2.49
N PHE A 46 -0.38 0.69 -2.23
CA PHE A 46 -1.79 1.06 -2.21
C PHE A 46 -2.47 0.88 -3.57
N ILE A 47 -1.78 1.27 -4.65
CA ILE A 47 -2.24 1.01 -6.03
C ILE A 47 -2.29 -0.49 -6.31
N ALA A 48 -1.27 -1.24 -5.90
CA ALA A 48 -1.26 -2.69 -6.06
C ALA A 48 -2.46 -3.36 -5.38
N ASN A 49 -2.88 -2.88 -4.20
CA ASN A 49 -4.11 -3.35 -3.55
C ASN A 49 -5.36 -3.09 -4.39
N ALA A 50 -5.45 -1.93 -5.06
CA ALA A 50 -6.55 -1.63 -5.99
C ALA A 50 -6.54 -2.55 -7.23
N TRP A 51 -5.36 -2.94 -7.73
CA TRP A 51 -5.22 -3.96 -8.77
C TRP A 51 -5.59 -5.36 -8.27
N ASN A 52 -5.22 -5.74 -7.05
CA ASN A 52 -5.66 -7.00 -6.45
C ASN A 52 -7.20 -7.06 -6.36
N MET A 53 -7.85 -5.91 -6.05
CA MET A 53 -9.30 -5.82 -6.09
C MET A 53 -9.88 -6.04 -7.49
N LYS A 54 -9.19 -5.58 -8.53
CA LYS A 54 -9.55 -5.85 -9.93
C LYS A 54 -9.53 -7.33 -10.21
N GLU A 55 -8.42 -8.00 -9.87
CA GLU A 55 -8.21 -9.42 -10.19
C GLU A 55 -9.26 -10.31 -9.52
N ALA A 56 -9.56 -10.04 -8.25
CA ALA A 56 -10.64 -10.73 -7.55
C ALA A 56 -12.02 -10.46 -8.16
N THR A 57 -12.27 -9.22 -8.61
CA THR A 57 -13.49 -8.88 -9.33
C THR A 57 -13.57 -9.60 -10.67
N ASP A 58 -12.45 -9.74 -11.39
CA ASP A 58 -12.38 -10.51 -12.64
C ASP A 58 -12.69 -11.99 -12.39
N PHE A 59 -12.30 -12.56 -11.25
CA PHE A 59 -12.71 -13.91 -10.85
C PHE A 59 -14.21 -14.01 -10.59
N TYR A 60 -14.77 -13.08 -9.81
CA TYR A 60 -16.22 -12.99 -9.57
C TYR A 60 -17.02 -12.91 -10.88
N ILE A 61 -16.59 -12.04 -11.80
CA ILE A 61 -17.23 -11.87 -13.11
C ILE A 61 -17.18 -13.18 -13.92
N LYS A 62 -16.04 -13.89 -13.93
CA LYS A 62 -15.90 -15.17 -14.65
C LYS A 62 -16.86 -16.22 -14.12
N GLU A 63 -17.03 -16.30 -12.81
CA GLU A 63 -17.97 -17.23 -12.18
C GLU A 63 -19.43 -16.89 -12.52
N ALA A 64 -19.81 -15.60 -12.42
CA ALA A 64 -21.14 -15.12 -12.79
C ALA A 64 -21.46 -15.44 -14.26
N THR A 65 -20.51 -15.13 -15.17
CA THR A 65 -20.66 -15.36 -16.61
C THR A 65 -20.81 -16.85 -16.92
N THR A 66 -20.05 -17.72 -16.25
CA THR A 66 -20.14 -19.18 -16.42
C THR A 66 -21.49 -19.72 -15.94
N SER A 67 -22.08 -19.07 -14.93
CA SER A 67 -23.40 -19.42 -14.38
C SER A 67 -24.57 -18.88 -15.21
N GLY A 68 -24.29 -18.15 -16.31
CA GLY A 68 -25.30 -17.54 -17.17
C GLY A 68 -25.99 -16.31 -16.56
N ALA A 69 -25.39 -15.71 -15.53
CA ALA A 69 -25.86 -14.48 -14.91
C ALA A 69 -24.96 -13.30 -15.33
N ASP A 70 -25.58 -12.12 -15.50
CA ASP A 70 -24.83 -10.89 -15.65
C ASP A 70 -24.19 -10.50 -14.31
N ALA A 71 -22.92 -10.09 -14.35
CA ALA A 71 -22.26 -9.58 -13.17
C ALA A 71 -22.94 -8.28 -12.71
N LYS A 72 -23.06 -8.09 -11.39
CA LYS A 72 -23.52 -6.81 -10.81
C LYS A 72 -22.70 -5.66 -11.40
N GLU A 73 -23.32 -4.49 -11.59
CA GLU A 73 -22.62 -3.27 -12.04
C GLU A 73 -21.58 -2.77 -11.03
N ARG A 74 -21.76 -3.15 -9.76
CA ARG A 74 -20.87 -2.77 -8.66
C ARG A 74 -20.70 -3.93 -7.70
N ILE A 75 -19.47 -4.14 -7.27
CA ILE A 75 -19.13 -5.08 -6.20
C ILE A 75 -18.28 -4.38 -5.16
N THR A 76 -18.62 -4.59 -3.89
CA THR A 76 -17.91 -3.99 -2.76
C THR A 76 -16.74 -4.85 -2.31
N TYR A 77 -15.79 -4.23 -1.61
CA TYR A 77 -14.69 -4.95 -0.97
C TYR A 77 -15.20 -5.96 0.07
N PHE A 78 -16.26 -5.59 0.81
CA PHE A 78 -16.92 -6.49 1.74
C PHE A 78 -17.41 -7.77 1.05
N GLU A 79 -18.17 -7.64 -0.04
CA GLU A 79 -18.69 -8.79 -0.81
C GLU A 79 -17.57 -9.65 -1.39
N LEU A 80 -16.48 -9.06 -1.88
CA LEU A 80 -15.34 -9.81 -2.45
C LEU A 80 -14.63 -10.67 -1.40
N VAL A 81 -14.52 -10.16 -0.17
CA VAL A 81 -13.93 -10.91 0.95
C VAL A 81 -14.88 -11.97 1.48
N GLU A 82 -16.16 -11.61 1.68
CA GLU A 82 -17.18 -12.54 2.19
C GLU A 82 -17.41 -13.72 1.23
N SER A 83 -17.41 -13.45 -0.08
CA SER A 83 -17.55 -14.49 -1.11
C SER A 83 -16.26 -15.29 -1.34
N GLY A 84 -15.16 -14.94 -0.66
CA GLY A 84 -13.89 -15.66 -0.72
C GLY A 84 -13.06 -15.43 -1.99
N TYR A 85 -13.34 -14.39 -2.78
CA TYR A 85 -12.54 -14.04 -3.96
C TYR A 85 -11.21 -13.38 -3.61
N MET A 86 -11.10 -12.80 -2.40
CA MET A 86 -9.86 -12.22 -1.89
C MET A 86 -9.79 -12.28 -0.36
N GLY A 87 -8.58 -12.16 0.18
CA GLY A 87 -8.35 -11.94 1.60
C GLY A 87 -8.34 -10.46 1.99
N THR A 88 -8.18 -10.20 3.28
CA THR A 88 -7.85 -8.87 3.79
C THR A 88 -6.43 -8.48 3.36
N PHE A 89 -6.19 -7.20 3.09
CA PHE A 89 -4.85 -6.68 2.81
C PHE A 89 -4.47 -5.61 3.83
N HIS A 90 -3.16 -5.40 3.96
CA HIS A 90 -2.60 -4.46 4.93
C HIS A 90 -2.57 -3.04 4.34
N ASP A 91 -2.91 -2.05 5.18
CA ASP A 91 -2.75 -0.64 4.86
C ASP A 91 -1.25 -0.28 4.85
N PRO A 92 -0.70 0.23 3.73
CA PRO A 92 0.74 0.54 3.64
C PRO A 92 1.24 1.63 4.61
N ASP A 93 0.35 2.46 5.16
CA ASP A 93 0.73 3.48 6.13
C ASP A 93 0.76 2.96 7.56
N THR A 94 -0.26 2.20 7.95
CA THR A 94 -0.46 1.80 9.34
C THR A 94 -0.09 0.35 9.63
N ASP A 95 0.17 -0.44 8.59
CA ASP A 95 0.47 -1.87 8.66
C ASP A 95 -0.64 -2.69 9.35
N ARG A 96 -1.86 -2.15 9.37
CA ARG A 96 -3.05 -2.81 9.90
C ARG A 96 -3.82 -3.45 8.77
N GLU A 97 -4.47 -4.57 9.04
CA GLU A 97 -5.43 -5.13 8.10
C GLU A 97 -6.62 -4.18 7.94
N LEU A 98 -6.94 -3.83 6.70
CA LEU A 98 -8.14 -3.05 6.42
C LEU A 98 -9.38 -3.92 6.61
N VAL A 99 -10.28 -3.43 7.46
CA VAL A 99 -11.58 -4.06 7.65
C VAL A 99 -12.39 -3.96 6.36
N PRO A 100 -12.94 -5.07 5.84
CA PRO A 100 -13.78 -5.03 4.65
C PRO A 100 -14.96 -4.05 4.81
N SER A 101 -15.14 -3.17 3.85
CA SER A 101 -16.11 -2.07 3.92
C SER A 101 -16.79 -1.85 2.57
N ASP A 102 -18.07 -1.47 2.63
CA ASP A 102 -18.87 -1.09 1.46
C ASP A 102 -18.42 0.22 0.81
N LYS A 103 -17.58 0.99 1.51
CA LYS A 103 -17.02 2.26 1.00
C LYS A 103 -15.97 2.04 -0.10
N SER A 104 -15.33 0.88 -0.11
CA SER A 104 -14.37 0.47 -1.14
C SER A 104 -15.09 -0.47 -2.11
N TYR A 105 -14.99 -0.20 -3.41
CA TYR A 105 -15.76 -0.92 -4.42
C TYR A 105 -15.11 -0.86 -5.80
N VAL A 106 -15.52 -1.78 -6.66
CA VAL A 106 -15.14 -1.87 -8.07
C VAL A 106 -16.40 -1.73 -8.91
N THR A 107 -16.32 -0.93 -9.98
CA THR A 107 -17.37 -0.79 -10.97
C THR A 107 -17.09 -1.71 -12.15
N ILE A 108 -18.12 -2.45 -12.55
CA ILE A 108 -18.10 -3.45 -13.61
C ILE A 108 -19.00 -2.95 -14.74
N GLN A 109 -18.50 -2.97 -15.97
CA GLN A 109 -19.27 -2.68 -17.16
C GLN A 109 -18.99 -3.73 -18.21
N ASN A 110 -20.06 -4.29 -18.81
CA ASN A 110 -19.96 -5.35 -19.82
C ASN A 110 -19.09 -6.54 -19.37
N ASN A 111 -19.24 -6.97 -18.11
CA ASN A 111 -18.43 -8.05 -17.51
C ASN A 111 -16.92 -7.75 -17.54
N ILE A 112 -16.54 -6.49 -17.38
CA ILE A 112 -15.14 -6.06 -17.23
C ILE A 112 -15.07 -5.08 -16.05
N ALA A 113 -14.11 -5.29 -15.13
CA ALA A 113 -13.80 -4.32 -14.08
C ALA A 113 -13.11 -3.10 -14.69
N ILE A 114 -13.79 -1.94 -14.69
CA ILE A 114 -13.32 -0.72 -15.36
C ILE A 114 -12.75 0.33 -14.41
N ALA A 115 -13.26 0.40 -13.19
CA ALA A 115 -12.91 1.45 -12.23
C ALA A 115 -12.92 0.94 -10.79
N VAL A 116 -12.13 1.59 -9.94
CA VAL A 116 -11.97 1.25 -8.52
C VAL A 116 -12.03 2.49 -7.65
N CYS A 117 -12.69 2.36 -6.51
CA CYS A 117 -12.58 3.29 -5.39
C CYS A 117 -12.08 2.49 -4.19
N LEU A 118 -10.87 2.80 -3.73
CA LEU A 118 -10.28 2.16 -2.56
C LEU A 118 -10.07 3.19 -1.46
N LYS A 119 -10.59 2.91 -0.26
CA LYS A 119 -10.35 3.71 0.94
C LYS A 119 -9.51 2.92 1.95
N GLY A 120 -8.37 3.47 2.31
CA GLY A 120 -7.56 3.05 3.45
C GLY A 120 -7.84 3.90 4.68
N GLU A 121 -7.01 3.76 5.72
CA GLU A 121 -7.20 4.50 6.97
C GLU A 121 -6.85 6.00 6.78
N ASN A 122 -5.68 6.28 6.21
CA ASN A 122 -5.16 7.65 6.07
C ASN A 122 -5.32 8.24 4.66
N ARG A 123 -5.62 7.39 3.67
CA ARG A 123 -5.64 7.76 2.25
C ARG A 123 -6.81 7.11 1.51
N LYS A 124 -7.21 7.71 0.40
CA LYS A 124 -8.19 7.19 -0.54
C LYS A 124 -7.69 7.29 -1.98
N LEU A 125 -8.11 6.34 -2.79
CA LEU A 125 -7.97 6.30 -4.24
C LEU A 125 -9.38 6.35 -4.83
N CYS A 126 -10.05 7.48 -4.59
CA CYS A 126 -11.36 7.81 -5.12
C CYS A 126 -11.37 9.31 -5.41
N THR A 127 -12.02 9.71 -6.50
CA THR A 127 -12.21 11.14 -6.81
C THR A 127 -13.45 11.64 -6.11
N GLU A 128 -13.41 12.82 -5.51
CA GLU A 128 -14.58 13.41 -4.90
C GLU A 128 -15.20 14.42 -5.88
N GLU A 129 -16.37 14.08 -6.42
CA GLU A 129 -17.12 14.96 -7.31
C GLU A 129 -18.48 15.22 -6.67
N GLU A 130 -18.81 16.50 -6.44
CA GLU A 130 -20.07 16.94 -5.78
C GLU A 130 -20.34 16.30 -4.40
N GLY A 131 -19.29 15.96 -3.64
CA GLY A 131 -19.41 15.35 -2.31
C GLY A 131 -19.71 13.84 -2.33
N VAL A 132 -19.61 13.21 -3.50
CA VAL A 132 -19.71 11.77 -3.68
C VAL A 132 -18.38 11.22 -4.16
N ASP A 133 -17.87 10.19 -3.47
CA ASP A 133 -16.66 9.49 -3.93
C ASP A 133 -17.00 8.66 -5.17
N GLN A 134 -16.31 8.96 -6.27
CA GLN A 134 -16.36 8.26 -7.54
C GLN A 134 -15.13 7.38 -7.74
N ALA A 135 -15.33 6.28 -8.46
CA ALA A 135 -14.29 5.34 -8.81
C ALA A 135 -13.42 5.87 -9.97
N ILE A 136 -12.13 5.56 -9.91
CA ILE A 136 -11.14 5.96 -10.92
C ILE A 136 -10.94 4.80 -11.90
N GLN A 137 -10.86 5.09 -13.18
CA GLN A 137 -10.61 4.06 -14.19
C GLN A 137 -9.24 3.42 -14.02
N TYR A 138 -9.15 2.10 -14.21
CA TYR A 138 -7.89 1.36 -14.09
C TYR A 138 -6.83 1.83 -15.10
N ASN A 139 -7.24 2.30 -16.28
CA ASN A 139 -6.32 2.81 -17.30
C ASN A 139 -5.63 4.12 -16.89
N ASP A 140 -6.29 4.91 -16.05
CA ASP A 140 -5.81 6.20 -15.57
C ASP A 140 -5.22 6.14 -14.17
N LEU A 141 -5.14 4.93 -13.59
CA LEU A 141 -4.74 4.71 -12.20
C LEU A 141 -3.27 5.07 -12.00
N SER A 142 -3.03 6.09 -11.17
CA SER A 142 -1.68 6.61 -10.93
C SER A 142 -1.48 7.08 -9.49
N PRO A 143 -0.22 7.10 -8.97
CA PRO A 143 0.07 7.56 -7.61
C PRO A 143 -0.42 8.98 -7.31
N SER A 144 -0.52 9.85 -8.32
CA SER A 144 -0.99 11.23 -8.18
C SER A 144 -2.46 11.36 -7.79
N GLN A 145 -3.25 10.30 -7.92
CA GLN A 145 -4.67 10.28 -7.56
C GLN A 145 -4.92 9.86 -6.11
N ILE A 146 -3.86 9.52 -5.36
CA ILE A 146 -3.97 9.19 -3.95
C ILE A 146 -4.19 10.51 -3.18
N VAL A 147 -5.32 10.59 -2.50
CA VAL A 147 -5.71 11.75 -1.68
C VAL A 147 -5.70 11.36 -0.21
N SER A 148 -5.21 12.23 0.66
CA SER A 148 -5.29 12.03 2.12
C SER A 148 -6.74 12.18 2.60
N ASN A 149 -7.17 11.35 3.53
CA ASN A 149 -8.52 11.41 4.10
C ASN A 149 -8.76 12.64 5.01
N ASN A 150 -7.70 13.38 5.36
CA ASN A 150 -7.74 14.48 6.34
C ASN A 150 -7.91 15.88 5.72
N ASN A 151 -8.58 16.00 4.58
CA ASN A 151 -8.96 17.30 4.00
C ASN A 151 -10.46 17.53 4.11
#